data_AF-A0A432P424-F1
#
_entry.id   AF-A0A432P424-F1
#
_cell.length_a   1.000
_cell.length_b   1.000
_cell.length_c   1.000
_cell.angle_alpha   90.00
_cell.angle_beta   90.00
_cell.angle_gamma   90.00
#
_symmetry.space_group_name_H-M   'P 1'
#
loop_
_entity.id
_entity.type
_entity.pdbx_description
1 polymer ?
#
loop_
_entity_poly.entity_id
_entity_poly.type
_entity_poly.pdbx_seq_one_letter_code
_entity_poly.pdbx_strand_id
1 'polypeptide(L)'
;MSQATTFSVPTTGPATPSAMAARMDDSFKALLSNNSGASRPAYAVGGTFWVSTATAGQLKLYFYDGADDILLMVIDTATNAIVWSGLGSTINGLTAKTTAVGADKLGIWDSAAGDSKSLTLTALSTFLASLLGPDFVEGGIVLPNGSTPLTHLDIAAFRVKALSKFTSTAATLTKNINGTWVAGNGGGLDTGTKAANATYFVYALRKQSDGTGEVVLSTSATVGGVNLSLLSGYDVLAPIGVALTDGSSNIREFTMNAQDEYIWTTPVLDLGNVATGTTSTLAAITVPNGVKVKANLRFMYNSSATTASCLVYDPAKGVLVAGGGNSGANVGTPQVAGGYSIGSDEVWTNTAKQIRHVAGASGNLSLWNDGFIFPCKRIG
;
A
#
# COMPACT_ATOMS: atom_id res chain seq x y z
N MET A 1 30.32 42.45 -40.53
CA MET A 1 30.82 41.90 -41.80
C MET A 1 29.64 41.75 -42.74
N SER A 2 29.81 42.00 -44.05
CA SER A 2 28.76 41.71 -45.04
C SER A 2 28.55 40.21 -45.14
N GLN A 3 27.29 39.76 -45.28
CA GLN A 3 26.96 38.35 -45.44
C GLN A 3 27.57 37.78 -46.72
N ALA A 4 28.13 36.58 -46.65
CA ALA A 4 28.64 35.89 -47.83
C ALA A 4 27.49 35.52 -48.78
N THR A 5 27.72 35.61 -50.08
CA THR A 5 26.67 35.43 -51.10
C THR A 5 26.75 34.10 -51.83
N THR A 6 27.90 33.44 -51.82
CA THR A 6 28.15 32.20 -52.55
C THR A 6 29.20 31.35 -51.84
N PHE A 7 28.91 30.06 -51.67
CA PHE A 7 29.84 29.06 -51.14
C PHE A 7 30.16 28.02 -52.22
N SER A 8 30.98 28.40 -53.19
CA SER A 8 31.36 27.54 -54.32
C SER A 8 32.55 28.11 -55.08
N VAL A 9 33.08 27.31 -56.02
CA VAL A 9 34.03 27.74 -57.04
C VAL A 9 33.30 28.10 -58.35
N PRO A 10 33.90 28.90 -59.25
CA PRO A 10 33.34 29.13 -60.58
C PRO A 10 33.10 27.82 -61.33
N THR A 11 31.89 27.62 -61.86
CA THR A 11 31.48 26.38 -62.53
C THR A 11 31.48 26.47 -64.06
N THR A 12 31.73 27.66 -64.61
CA THR A 12 31.87 27.91 -66.06
C THR A 12 33.21 28.58 -66.34
N GLY A 13 33.90 28.12 -67.40
CA GLY A 13 35.26 28.55 -67.72
C GLY A 13 35.40 29.16 -69.11
N PRO A 14 36.50 29.91 -69.36
CA PRO A 14 37.58 30.22 -68.41
C PRO A 14 37.23 31.41 -67.48
N ALA A 15 37.42 31.23 -66.16
CA ALA A 15 37.24 32.29 -65.17
C ALA A 15 38.57 33.04 -64.92
N THR A 16 38.51 34.35 -64.70
CA THR A 16 39.71 35.15 -64.40
C THR A 16 40.25 34.82 -62.99
N PRO A 17 41.57 34.98 -62.74
CA PRO A 17 42.13 34.83 -61.41
C PRO A 17 41.44 35.72 -60.35
N SER A 18 41.01 36.93 -60.74
CA SER A 18 40.26 37.82 -59.86
C SER A 18 38.89 37.27 -59.47
N ALA A 19 38.17 36.61 -60.38
CA ALA A 19 36.88 36.00 -60.10
C ALA A 19 37.02 34.78 -59.16
N MET A 20 38.06 33.97 -59.33
CA MET A 20 38.37 32.87 -58.42
C MET A 20 38.72 33.36 -57.01
N ALA A 21 39.59 34.37 -56.91
CA ALA A 21 39.96 34.97 -55.63
C ALA A 21 38.74 35.54 -54.88
N ALA A 22 37.83 36.21 -55.60
CA ALA A 22 36.59 36.72 -55.00
C ALA A 22 35.67 35.59 -54.47
N ARG A 23 35.57 34.46 -55.17
CA ARG A 23 34.78 33.29 -54.71
C ARG A 23 35.38 32.58 -53.50
N MET A 24 36.71 32.46 -53.48
CA MET A 24 37.44 31.92 -52.33
C MET A 24 37.25 32.81 -51.11
N ASP A 25 37.40 34.12 -51.27
CA ASP A 25 37.20 35.09 -50.19
C ASP A 25 35.76 35.04 -49.64
N ASP A 26 34.74 34.91 -50.49
CA ASP A 26 33.34 34.78 -50.06
C ASP A 26 33.09 33.46 -49.30
N SER A 27 33.68 32.36 -49.75
CA SER A 27 33.59 31.06 -49.05
C SER A 27 34.31 31.08 -47.71
N PHE A 28 35.48 31.73 -47.61
CA PHE A 28 36.18 31.90 -46.34
C PHE A 28 35.44 32.84 -45.38
N LYS A 29 34.79 33.89 -45.90
CA LYS A 29 33.91 34.76 -45.11
C LYS A 29 32.72 33.99 -44.55
N ALA A 30 32.10 33.10 -45.33
CA ALA A 30 31.04 32.23 -44.85
C ALA A 30 31.52 31.33 -43.70
N LEU A 31 32.67 30.68 -43.86
CA LEU A 31 33.25 29.82 -42.84
C LEU A 31 33.62 30.58 -41.57
N LEU A 32 34.33 31.70 -41.70
CA LEU A 32 34.78 32.52 -40.57
C LEU A 32 33.60 33.09 -39.77
N SER A 33 32.49 33.37 -40.45
CA SER A 33 31.29 33.91 -39.84
C SER A 33 30.28 32.83 -39.41
N ASN A 34 30.60 31.54 -39.55
CA ASN A 34 29.67 30.43 -39.33
C ASN A 34 28.34 30.61 -40.08
N ASN A 35 28.41 30.97 -41.37
CA ASN A 35 27.26 31.22 -42.24
C ASN A 35 26.32 32.31 -41.70
N SER A 36 26.84 33.34 -41.03
CA SER A 36 25.98 34.35 -40.39
C SER A 36 25.42 35.43 -41.33
N GLY A 37 24.25 35.97 -40.99
CA GLY A 37 23.70 37.17 -41.64
C GLY A 37 22.32 37.57 -41.14
N ALA A 38 21.77 38.67 -41.68
CA ALA A 38 20.44 39.17 -41.31
C ALA A 38 19.30 38.28 -41.84
N SER A 39 19.56 37.49 -42.86
CA SER A 39 18.67 36.44 -43.40
C SER A 39 19.47 35.15 -43.62
N ARG A 40 18.81 34.03 -43.89
CA ARG A 40 19.50 32.79 -44.26
C ARG A 40 20.41 33.02 -45.48
N PRO A 41 21.67 32.53 -45.49
CA PRO A 41 22.51 32.62 -46.67
C PRO A 41 21.88 31.91 -47.88
N ALA A 42 21.94 32.53 -49.06
CA ALA A 42 21.25 32.01 -50.25
C ALA A 42 21.80 30.65 -50.74
N TYR A 43 23.04 30.31 -50.38
CA TYR A 43 23.67 29.03 -50.70
C TYR A 43 23.37 27.92 -49.68
N ALA A 44 22.58 28.18 -48.63
CA ALA A 44 22.26 27.19 -47.63
C ALA A 44 21.48 26.02 -48.25
N VAL A 45 21.89 24.80 -47.90
CA VAL A 45 21.21 23.54 -48.29
C VAL A 45 20.69 22.84 -47.04
N GLY A 46 19.75 21.90 -47.18
CA GLY A 46 19.26 21.10 -46.05
C GLY A 46 20.42 20.46 -45.27
N GLY A 47 20.40 20.62 -43.95
CA GLY A 47 21.50 20.26 -43.04
C GLY A 47 22.40 21.42 -42.62
N THR A 48 22.22 22.63 -43.17
CA THR A 48 23.09 23.78 -42.86
C THR A 48 22.72 24.40 -41.51
N PHE A 49 23.71 24.53 -40.62
CA PHE A 49 23.63 25.42 -39.47
C PHE A 49 24.02 26.85 -39.88
N TRP A 50 23.22 27.82 -39.47
CA TRP A 50 23.50 29.23 -39.73
C TRP A 50 23.10 30.12 -38.56
N VAL A 51 23.76 31.29 -38.46
CA VAL A 51 23.55 32.23 -37.35
C VAL A 51 22.85 33.49 -37.85
N SER A 52 21.65 33.76 -37.35
CA SER A 52 20.97 35.02 -37.63
C SER A 52 21.49 36.15 -36.74
N THR A 53 21.83 37.25 -37.38
CA THR A 53 22.24 38.53 -36.75
C THR A 53 21.18 39.61 -36.96
N ALA A 54 19.95 39.24 -37.28
CA ALA A 54 18.86 40.18 -37.62
C ALA A 54 18.44 41.08 -36.45
N THR A 55 18.69 40.63 -35.21
CA THR A 55 18.32 41.34 -33.98
C THR A 55 19.60 41.82 -33.28
N ALA A 56 19.73 43.12 -33.06
CA ALA A 56 20.89 43.67 -32.36
C ALA A 56 20.98 43.08 -30.93
N GLY A 57 22.19 42.69 -30.52
CA GLY A 57 22.43 42.07 -29.21
C GLY A 57 22.02 40.59 -29.10
N GLN A 58 21.54 39.97 -30.18
CA GLN A 58 21.15 38.56 -30.18
C GLN A 58 21.71 37.81 -31.40
N LEU A 59 22.22 36.61 -31.16
CA LEU A 59 22.60 35.65 -32.19
C LEU A 59 21.66 34.45 -32.11
N LYS A 60 20.94 34.16 -33.19
CA LYS A 60 19.99 33.03 -33.23
C LYS A 60 20.58 31.91 -34.07
N LEU A 61 20.79 30.74 -33.48
CA LEU A 61 21.26 29.57 -34.20
C LEU A 61 20.09 28.82 -34.82
N TYR A 62 20.13 28.66 -36.13
CA TYR A 62 19.15 27.93 -36.92
C TYR A 62 19.76 26.69 -37.54
N PHE A 63 18.93 25.65 -37.70
CA PHE A 63 19.18 24.51 -38.58
C PHE A 63 18.19 24.54 -39.74
N TYR A 64 18.70 24.62 -40.96
CA TYR A 64 17.88 24.60 -42.17
C TYR A 64 17.64 23.15 -42.59
N ASP A 65 16.40 22.69 -42.63
CA ASP A 65 16.06 21.29 -42.97
C ASP A 65 15.86 21.04 -44.48
N GLY A 66 15.94 22.09 -45.29
CA GLY A 66 15.67 22.06 -46.74
C GLY A 66 14.36 22.74 -47.13
N ALA A 67 13.46 22.99 -46.19
CA ALA A 67 12.24 23.78 -46.39
C ALA A 67 12.20 24.98 -45.43
N ASP A 68 12.39 24.73 -44.13
CA ASP A 68 12.20 25.68 -43.05
C ASP A 68 13.48 25.87 -42.20
N ASP A 69 13.57 27.04 -41.57
CA ASP A 69 14.62 27.36 -40.59
C ASP A 69 14.16 27.03 -39.17
N ILE A 70 14.68 25.95 -38.61
CA ILE A 70 14.38 25.52 -37.24
C ILE A 70 15.27 26.28 -36.28
N LEU A 71 14.68 27.16 -35.46
CA LEU A 71 15.40 27.85 -34.38
C LEU A 71 15.82 26.84 -33.31
N LEU A 72 17.09 26.83 -32.92
CA LEU A 72 17.63 25.94 -31.88
C LEU A 72 17.92 26.68 -30.57
N MET A 73 18.50 27.87 -30.67
CA MET A 73 18.83 28.68 -29.50
C MET A 73 19.04 30.16 -29.86
N VAL A 74 18.85 31.01 -28.88
CA VAL A 74 19.17 32.43 -28.90
C VAL A 74 20.29 32.68 -27.89
N ILE A 75 21.40 33.26 -28.34
CA ILE A 75 22.48 33.76 -27.50
C ILE A 75 22.30 35.27 -27.42
N ASP A 76 22.02 35.79 -26.23
CA ASP A 76 21.96 37.21 -25.97
C ASP A 76 23.38 37.70 -25.62
N THR A 77 23.99 38.45 -26.52
CA THR A 77 25.37 38.93 -26.37
C THR A 77 25.47 40.20 -25.52
N ALA A 78 24.34 40.83 -25.17
CA ALA A 78 24.31 41.95 -24.24
C ALA A 78 24.31 41.47 -22.77
N THR A 79 23.69 40.32 -22.50
CA THR A 79 23.51 39.77 -21.15
C THR A 79 24.25 38.46 -20.90
N ASN A 80 24.87 37.86 -21.92
CA ASN A 80 25.51 36.54 -21.90
C ASN A 80 24.55 35.37 -21.60
N ALA A 81 23.25 35.54 -21.86
CA ALA A 81 22.25 34.50 -21.65
C ALA A 81 22.12 33.58 -22.88
N ILE A 82 21.83 32.30 -22.63
CA ILE A 82 21.50 31.32 -23.67
C ILE A 82 20.07 30.82 -23.44
N VAL A 83 19.22 30.93 -24.45
CA VAL A 83 17.82 30.47 -24.43
C VAL A 83 17.63 29.41 -25.51
N TRP A 84 17.35 28.18 -25.11
CA TRP A 84 17.04 27.08 -26.03
C TRP A 84 15.60 27.19 -26.56
N SER A 85 15.35 26.83 -27.80
CA SER A 85 14.00 26.81 -28.38
C SER A 85 13.15 25.65 -27.84
N GLY A 86 11.83 25.71 -28.06
CA GLY A 86 10.89 24.68 -27.61
C GLY A 86 10.66 24.69 -26.09
N LEU A 87 10.60 23.51 -25.47
CA LEU A 87 10.28 23.34 -24.04
C LEU A 87 11.23 24.14 -23.12
N GLY A 88 12.50 24.29 -23.51
CA GLY A 88 13.51 25.02 -22.73
C GLY A 88 13.25 26.53 -22.65
N SER A 89 12.69 27.13 -23.69
CA SER A 89 12.26 28.54 -23.71
C SER A 89 11.06 28.76 -22.79
N THR A 90 10.09 27.84 -22.83
CA THR A 90 8.90 27.89 -21.98
C THR A 90 9.25 27.77 -20.49
N ILE A 91 10.24 26.96 -20.13
CA ILE A 91 10.70 26.79 -18.74
C ILE A 91 11.53 27.98 -18.26
N ASN A 92 12.44 28.51 -19.10
CA ASN A 92 13.31 29.64 -18.73
C ASN A 92 12.57 30.99 -18.67
N GLY A 93 11.46 31.13 -19.39
CA GLY A 93 10.56 32.27 -19.30
C GLY A 93 9.67 32.29 -18.05
N LEU A 94 9.71 31.24 -17.22
CA LEU A 94 8.98 31.22 -15.95
C LEU A 94 9.68 32.12 -14.93
N THR A 95 8.95 33.10 -14.42
CA THR A 95 9.44 34.00 -13.37
C THR A 95 9.96 33.21 -12.17
N ALA A 96 11.18 33.49 -11.72
CA ALA A 96 11.72 32.90 -10.50
C ALA A 96 10.82 33.22 -9.30
N LYS A 97 10.42 32.19 -8.55
CA LYS A 97 9.58 32.34 -7.34
C LYS A 97 10.35 31.85 -6.13
N THR A 98 10.26 32.59 -5.03
CA THR A 98 10.87 32.24 -3.74
C THR A 98 10.13 31.13 -3.00
N THR A 99 8.95 30.76 -3.49
CA THR A 99 8.11 29.70 -2.92
C THR A 99 7.27 29.07 -4.02
N ALA A 100 7.18 27.74 -4.03
CA ALA A 100 6.35 27.02 -4.99
C ALA A 100 4.86 27.37 -4.76
N VAL A 101 4.16 27.74 -5.83
CA VAL A 101 2.71 28.02 -5.83
C VAL A 101 2.01 27.12 -6.83
N GLY A 102 0.70 26.92 -6.68
CA GLY A 102 -0.07 25.94 -7.44
C GLY A 102 0.00 26.04 -8.97
N ALA A 103 0.52 27.12 -9.56
CA ALA A 103 0.77 27.25 -11.00
C ALA A 103 2.09 26.59 -11.47
N ASP A 104 2.98 26.18 -10.56
CA ASP A 104 4.25 25.53 -10.86
C ASP A 104 4.02 24.03 -11.07
N LYS A 105 3.81 23.63 -12.33
CA LYS A 105 3.21 22.35 -12.72
C LYS A 105 3.96 21.70 -13.88
N LEU A 106 4.30 20.41 -13.79
CA LEU A 106 4.61 19.59 -14.97
C LEU A 106 3.28 19.20 -15.62
N GLY A 107 3.04 19.70 -16.83
CA GLY A 107 1.86 19.31 -17.60
C GLY A 107 1.99 17.86 -18.07
N ILE A 108 1.06 17.00 -17.66
CA ILE A 108 0.89 15.67 -18.26
C ILE A 108 -0.30 15.82 -19.21
N TRP A 109 -0.09 15.58 -20.50
CA TRP A 109 -1.16 15.69 -21.49
C TRP A 109 -2.22 14.59 -21.25
N ASP A 110 -3.47 15.01 -21.08
CA ASP A 110 -4.67 14.17 -21.16
C ASP A 110 -5.57 14.80 -22.24
N SER A 111 -6.04 13.99 -23.18
CA SER A 111 -6.66 14.41 -24.44
C SER A 111 -8.16 14.73 -24.35
N ALA A 112 -8.73 14.91 -23.16
CA ALA A 112 -10.15 15.22 -23.02
C ALA A 112 -10.43 16.34 -22.01
N ALA A 113 -10.87 17.49 -22.57
CA ALA A 113 -11.42 18.66 -21.89
C ALA A 113 -10.43 19.54 -21.09
N GLY A 114 -9.89 20.54 -21.79
CA GLY A 114 -10.05 21.96 -21.40
C GLY A 114 -9.23 22.54 -20.25
N ASP A 115 -8.55 21.74 -19.42
CA ASP A 115 -7.61 22.24 -18.42
C ASP A 115 -6.38 21.34 -18.34
N SER A 116 -5.19 21.94 -18.27
CA SER A 116 -3.94 21.21 -18.03
C SER A 116 -3.99 20.54 -16.65
N LYS A 117 -4.39 19.27 -16.62
CA LYS A 117 -4.23 18.43 -15.42
C LYS A 117 -2.74 18.28 -15.17
N SER A 118 -2.28 18.94 -14.12
CA SER A 118 -0.91 18.91 -13.66
C SER A 118 -0.77 17.94 -12.51
N LEU A 119 0.35 17.24 -12.45
CA LEU A 119 0.73 16.56 -11.22
C LEU A 119 1.47 17.54 -10.32
N THR A 120 0.86 17.96 -9.21
CA THR A 120 1.56 18.77 -8.21
C THR A 120 2.58 17.91 -7.48
N LEU A 121 3.69 18.50 -7.02
CA LEU A 121 4.67 17.78 -6.21
C LEU A 121 4.01 17.22 -4.93
N THR A 122 3.03 17.92 -4.36
CA THR A 122 2.23 17.45 -3.23
C THR A 122 1.38 16.23 -3.57
N ALA A 123 0.74 16.20 -4.76
CA ALA A 123 -0.04 15.05 -5.19
C ALA A 123 0.86 13.84 -5.48
N LEU A 124 2.00 14.07 -6.14
CA LEU A 124 3.01 13.04 -6.36
C LEU A 124 3.60 12.55 -5.04
N SER A 125 3.94 13.43 -4.10
CA SER A 125 4.49 13.05 -2.80
C SER A 125 3.46 12.31 -1.95
N THR A 126 2.17 12.66 -2.04
CA THR A 126 1.08 11.96 -1.34
C THR A 126 0.88 10.55 -1.93
N PHE A 127 0.90 10.45 -3.26
CA PHE A 127 0.83 9.17 -3.97
C PHE A 127 2.05 8.28 -3.70
N LEU A 128 3.25 8.85 -3.71
CA LEU A 128 4.48 8.12 -3.41
C LEU A 128 4.59 7.78 -1.92
N ALA A 129 4.16 8.65 -1.01
CA ALA A 129 4.20 8.39 0.44
C ALA A 129 3.28 7.22 0.84
N SER A 130 2.09 7.14 0.25
CA SER A 130 1.21 5.97 0.44
C SER A 130 1.73 4.70 -0.23
N LEU A 131 2.73 4.81 -1.12
CA LEU A 131 3.36 3.68 -1.79
C LEU A 131 4.69 3.25 -1.16
N LEU A 132 5.42 4.15 -0.51
CA LEU A 132 6.76 3.93 0.05
C LEU A 132 6.77 3.74 1.58
N GLY A 133 5.66 3.98 2.28
CA GLY A 133 5.53 3.73 3.73
C GLY A 133 5.44 2.22 4.10
N PRO A 134 5.49 1.87 5.39
CA PRO A 134 5.26 0.49 5.85
C PRO A 134 3.82 0.04 5.56
N ASP A 135 3.59 -1.28 5.50
CA ASP A 135 2.22 -1.83 5.42
C ASP A 135 1.38 -1.37 6.60
N PHE A 136 0.13 -0.98 6.33
CA PHE A 136 -0.82 -0.54 7.36
C PHE A 136 -2.26 -0.86 6.97
N VAL A 137 -3.11 -0.90 7.99
CA VAL A 137 -4.58 -0.87 7.86
C VAL A 137 -5.09 0.34 8.65
N GLU A 138 -5.95 1.14 8.07
CA GLU A 138 -6.62 2.27 8.73
C GLU A 138 -8.13 2.12 8.52
N GLY A 139 -8.94 2.41 9.54
CA GLY A 139 -10.40 2.21 9.47
C GLY A 139 -10.75 0.73 9.51
N GLY A 140 -11.68 0.24 8.66
CA GLY A 140 -11.88 -1.19 8.42
C GLY A 140 -12.31 -2.03 9.61
N ILE A 141 -12.95 -1.42 10.60
CA ILE A 141 -13.52 -2.11 11.75
C ILE A 141 -14.61 -3.07 11.23
N VAL A 142 -14.48 -4.33 11.62
CA VAL A 142 -15.41 -5.41 11.26
C VAL A 142 -16.34 -5.64 12.45
N LEU A 143 -17.66 -5.60 12.22
CA LEU A 143 -18.66 -5.88 13.25
C LEU A 143 -19.73 -6.84 12.72
N PRO A 144 -20.26 -7.76 13.54
CA PRO A 144 -21.47 -8.50 13.21
C PRO A 144 -22.65 -7.55 12.97
N ASN A 145 -23.35 -7.73 11.86
CA ASN A 145 -24.58 -7.02 11.55
C ASN A 145 -25.76 -7.89 12.01
N GLY A 146 -26.65 -7.34 12.85
CA GLY A 146 -27.70 -8.04 13.63
C GLY A 146 -28.80 -8.79 12.87
N SER A 147 -28.48 -9.40 11.72
CA SER A 147 -29.35 -10.29 10.97
C SER A 147 -29.72 -11.54 11.78
N THR A 148 -30.89 -12.11 11.51
CA THR A 148 -31.33 -13.39 12.09
C THR A 148 -31.52 -14.42 10.98
N PRO A 149 -30.69 -15.48 10.86
CA PRO A 149 -29.52 -15.81 11.69
C PRO A 149 -28.31 -14.87 11.49
N LEU A 150 -27.45 -14.75 12.51
CA LEU A 150 -26.29 -13.85 12.51
C LEU A 150 -25.24 -14.32 11.51
N THR A 151 -25.23 -13.71 10.33
CA THR A 151 -24.46 -14.18 9.16
C THR A 151 -23.84 -13.04 8.34
N HIS A 152 -24.11 -11.80 8.73
CA HIS A 152 -23.63 -10.60 8.07
C HIS A 152 -22.56 -9.92 8.90
N LEU A 153 -21.60 -9.30 8.21
CA LEU A 153 -20.56 -8.46 8.76
C LEU A 153 -20.64 -7.10 8.07
N ASP A 154 -20.60 -6.04 8.86
CA ASP A 154 -20.35 -4.69 8.38
C ASP A 154 -18.86 -4.40 8.52
N ILE A 155 -18.25 -3.97 7.41
CA ILE A 155 -16.87 -3.56 7.33
C ILE A 155 -16.86 -2.06 7.08
N ALA A 156 -16.45 -1.28 8.07
CA ALA A 156 -16.34 0.17 7.95
C ALA A 156 -15.38 0.58 6.81
N ALA A 157 -15.51 1.82 6.34
CA ALA A 157 -14.58 2.37 5.35
C ALA A 157 -13.12 2.19 5.79
N PHE A 158 -12.24 1.86 4.86
CA PHE A 158 -10.84 1.52 5.17
C PHE A 158 -9.86 2.04 4.14
N ARG A 159 -8.59 2.09 4.57
CA ARG A 159 -7.42 2.26 3.72
C ARG A 159 -6.43 1.17 4.07
N VAL A 160 -5.94 0.47 3.07
CA VAL A 160 -5.00 -0.63 3.24
C VAL A 160 -3.83 -0.44 2.33
N LYS A 161 -2.64 -0.59 2.91
CA LYS A 161 -1.41 -0.76 2.18
C LYS A 161 -0.80 -2.12 2.54
N ALA A 162 -0.63 -2.97 1.54
CA ALA A 162 0.13 -4.20 1.67
C ALA A 162 0.67 -4.62 0.31
N LEU A 163 1.75 -5.39 0.28
CA LEU A 163 2.31 -5.98 -0.95
C LEU A 163 2.61 -4.91 -2.04
N SER A 164 3.10 -3.75 -1.62
CA SER A 164 3.36 -2.60 -2.50
C SER A 164 2.12 -2.09 -3.26
N LYS A 165 0.92 -2.37 -2.75
CA LYS A 165 -0.35 -1.92 -3.32
C LYS A 165 -1.12 -1.14 -2.26
N PHE A 166 -1.88 -0.16 -2.73
CA PHE A 166 -2.77 0.66 -1.91
C PHE A 166 -4.20 0.51 -2.42
N THR A 167 -5.15 0.48 -1.48
CA THR A 167 -6.57 0.50 -1.78
C THR A 167 -7.36 1.18 -0.68
N SER A 168 -8.54 1.69 -1.03
CA SER A 168 -9.43 2.34 -0.07
C SER A 168 -10.89 2.21 -0.45
N THR A 169 -11.76 2.16 0.55
CA THR A 169 -13.21 2.25 0.41
C THR A 169 -13.72 3.55 1.00
N ALA A 170 -14.80 4.10 0.41
CA ALA A 170 -15.43 5.34 0.88
C ALA A 170 -16.67 5.08 1.76
N ALA A 171 -17.19 3.85 1.77
CA ALA A 171 -18.42 3.48 2.45
C ALA A 171 -18.27 2.11 3.13
N THR A 172 -19.17 1.84 4.06
CA THR A 172 -19.30 0.53 4.71
C THR A 172 -19.71 -0.52 3.68
N LEU A 173 -19.06 -1.68 3.73
CA LEU A 173 -19.42 -2.87 2.96
C LEU A 173 -20.10 -3.89 3.88
N THR A 174 -21.27 -4.36 3.50
CA THR A 174 -21.97 -5.44 4.21
C THR A 174 -21.78 -6.75 3.44
N LYS A 175 -21.04 -7.69 4.02
CA LYS A 175 -20.78 -9.02 3.46
C LYS A 175 -21.46 -10.09 4.30
N ASN A 176 -21.84 -11.20 3.69
CA ASN A 176 -22.38 -12.35 4.42
C ASN A 176 -21.67 -13.66 4.08
N ILE A 177 -21.67 -14.58 5.04
CA ILE A 177 -21.08 -15.93 4.89
C ILE A 177 -22.06 -16.94 4.26
N ASN A 178 -23.28 -16.55 3.91
CA ASN A 178 -24.26 -17.47 3.29
C ASN A 178 -24.11 -17.53 1.76
N GLY A 179 -23.54 -16.49 1.15
CA GLY A 179 -23.39 -16.36 -0.29
C GLY A 179 -21.94 -16.41 -0.75
N THR A 180 -21.75 -16.89 -1.98
CA THR A 180 -20.51 -16.73 -2.72
C THR A 180 -20.22 -15.26 -2.97
N TRP A 181 -18.94 -14.92 -3.07
CA TRP A 181 -18.49 -13.55 -3.20
C TRP A 181 -19.12 -12.84 -4.41
N VAL A 182 -19.58 -11.61 -4.18
CA VAL A 182 -19.97 -10.62 -5.19
C VAL A 182 -19.33 -9.27 -4.87
N ALA A 183 -19.09 -8.44 -5.87
CA ALA A 183 -18.62 -7.07 -5.65
C ALA A 183 -19.71 -6.22 -4.95
N GLY A 184 -19.32 -5.29 -4.08
CA GLY A 184 -20.23 -4.51 -3.25
C GLY A 184 -20.90 -5.34 -2.15
N ASN A 185 -22.12 -4.96 -1.75
CA ASN A 185 -22.84 -5.64 -0.67
C ASN A 185 -23.39 -6.99 -1.14
N GLY A 186 -23.38 -8.00 -0.26
CA GLY A 186 -23.93 -9.32 -0.56
C GLY A 186 -23.04 -10.46 -0.06
N GLY A 187 -22.96 -11.54 -0.84
CA GLY A 187 -22.14 -12.70 -0.49
C GLY A 187 -20.66 -12.35 -0.40
N GLY A 188 -19.98 -12.98 0.57
CA GLY A 188 -18.60 -12.68 0.91
C GLY A 188 -17.63 -13.83 0.68
N LEU A 189 -18.08 -15.08 0.54
CA LEU A 189 -17.19 -16.24 0.52
C LEU A 189 -16.42 -16.38 -0.80
N ASP A 190 -15.09 -16.45 -0.72
CA ASP A 190 -14.22 -16.76 -1.86
C ASP A 190 -14.49 -18.16 -2.44
N THR A 191 -14.92 -19.09 -1.60
CA THR A 191 -15.30 -20.44 -1.98
C THR A 191 -16.15 -21.13 -0.90
N GLY A 192 -16.71 -22.29 -1.24
CA GLY A 192 -17.43 -23.14 -0.29
C GLY A 192 -18.73 -22.54 0.24
N THR A 193 -19.16 -23.05 1.39
CA THR A 193 -20.38 -22.65 2.10
C THR A 193 -20.06 -22.42 3.57
N LYS A 194 -20.93 -21.73 4.31
CA LYS A 194 -20.71 -21.55 5.75
C LYS A 194 -20.58 -22.88 6.49
N ALA A 195 -19.57 -22.97 7.32
CA ALA A 195 -19.28 -24.08 8.21
C ALA A 195 -19.37 -23.68 9.70
N ALA A 196 -19.64 -24.67 10.54
CA ALA A 196 -19.64 -24.56 11.99
C ALA A 196 -18.21 -24.49 12.55
N ASN A 197 -18.03 -23.77 13.66
CA ASN A 197 -16.74 -23.62 14.36
C ASN A 197 -15.57 -23.14 13.46
N ALA A 198 -15.89 -22.40 12.40
CA ALA A 198 -14.96 -21.97 11.39
C ALA A 198 -14.37 -20.58 11.69
N THR A 199 -13.29 -20.26 11.00
CA THR A 199 -12.64 -18.94 11.03
C THR A 199 -12.72 -18.35 9.63
N TYR A 200 -13.31 -17.16 9.51
CA TYR A 200 -13.38 -16.39 8.27
C TYR A 200 -12.52 -15.14 8.42
N PHE A 201 -11.41 -15.11 7.71
CA PHE A 201 -10.58 -13.94 7.57
C PHE A 201 -11.22 -12.97 6.58
N VAL A 202 -11.27 -11.70 6.98
CA VAL A 202 -11.74 -10.59 6.17
C VAL A 202 -10.54 -10.02 5.45
N TYR A 203 -10.43 -10.24 4.13
CA TYR A 203 -9.32 -9.71 3.33
C TYR A 203 -9.75 -8.46 2.58
N ALA A 204 -8.88 -7.45 2.62
CA ALA A 204 -8.98 -6.31 1.70
C ALA A 204 -8.57 -6.73 0.29
N LEU A 205 -9.41 -6.38 -0.66
CA LEU A 205 -9.19 -6.52 -2.08
C LEU A 205 -8.89 -5.16 -2.69
N ARG A 206 -8.04 -5.15 -3.70
CA ARG A 206 -7.82 -4.01 -4.58
C ARG A 206 -8.27 -4.35 -5.98
N LYS A 207 -9.22 -3.62 -6.52
CA LYS A 207 -9.62 -3.76 -7.92
C LYS A 207 -8.48 -3.32 -8.85
N GLN A 208 -8.13 -4.14 -9.82
CA GLN A 208 -6.96 -3.92 -10.66
C GLN A 208 -7.13 -2.74 -11.64
N SER A 209 -8.36 -2.47 -12.07
CA SER A 209 -8.66 -1.42 -13.06
C SER A 209 -8.50 0.00 -12.53
N ASP A 210 -8.87 0.23 -11.28
CA ASP A 210 -9.00 1.58 -10.70
C ASP A 210 -8.43 1.71 -9.28
N GLY A 211 -7.96 0.61 -8.67
CA GLY A 211 -7.39 0.59 -7.33
C GLY A 211 -8.41 0.68 -6.19
N THR A 212 -9.71 0.72 -6.48
CA THR A 212 -10.77 0.80 -5.46
C THR A 212 -10.79 -0.42 -4.55
N GLY A 213 -11.18 -0.20 -3.29
CA GLY A 213 -11.21 -1.23 -2.26
C GLY A 213 -12.48 -2.06 -2.30
N GLU A 214 -12.34 -3.32 -1.94
CA GLU A 214 -13.43 -4.28 -1.81
C GLU A 214 -13.05 -5.32 -0.74
N VAL A 215 -13.96 -6.21 -0.34
CA VAL A 215 -13.69 -7.21 0.70
C VAL A 215 -14.08 -8.61 0.25
N VAL A 216 -13.31 -9.61 0.68
CA VAL A 216 -13.68 -11.03 0.60
C VAL A 216 -13.50 -11.72 1.96
N LEU A 217 -14.32 -12.73 2.21
CA LEU A 217 -14.25 -13.60 3.37
C LEU A 217 -13.65 -14.93 2.92
N SER A 218 -12.60 -15.40 3.61
CA SER A 218 -11.95 -16.67 3.28
C SER A 218 -11.65 -17.47 4.55
N THR A 219 -11.70 -18.79 4.45
CA THR A 219 -11.23 -19.68 5.52
C THR A 219 -9.71 -19.84 5.54
N SER A 220 -9.01 -19.30 4.54
CA SER A 220 -7.56 -19.35 4.46
C SER A 220 -6.89 -18.32 5.38
N ALA A 221 -5.96 -18.79 6.20
CA ALA A 221 -5.14 -17.96 7.09
C ALA A 221 -4.02 -17.18 6.37
N THR A 222 -3.86 -17.35 5.05
CA THR A 222 -2.83 -16.67 4.27
C THR A 222 -3.39 -16.07 2.99
N VAL A 223 -2.84 -14.92 2.58
CA VAL A 223 -3.21 -14.24 1.32
C VAL A 223 -3.12 -15.17 0.12
N GLY A 224 -2.04 -15.96 0.04
CA GLY A 224 -1.80 -16.89 -1.09
C GLY A 224 -2.76 -18.09 -1.13
N GLY A 225 -3.51 -18.36 -0.06
CA GLY A 225 -4.49 -19.44 -0.03
C GLY A 225 -5.94 -18.99 -0.23
N VAL A 226 -6.20 -17.70 -0.47
CA VAL A 226 -7.54 -17.20 -0.83
C VAL A 226 -7.88 -17.69 -2.25
N ASN A 227 -9.09 -18.22 -2.44
CA ASN A 227 -9.51 -18.73 -3.74
C ASN A 227 -9.80 -17.57 -4.70
N LEU A 228 -9.15 -17.57 -5.85
CA LEU A 228 -9.22 -16.47 -6.82
C LEU A 228 -10.29 -16.67 -7.91
N SER A 229 -10.99 -17.81 -7.95
CA SER A 229 -11.93 -18.14 -9.04
C SER A 229 -13.05 -17.10 -9.21
N LEU A 230 -13.53 -16.53 -8.10
CA LEU A 230 -14.57 -15.49 -8.08
C LEU A 230 -14.00 -14.06 -8.07
N LEU A 231 -12.67 -13.91 -7.94
CA LEU A 231 -12.00 -12.64 -7.68
C LEU A 231 -11.22 -12.12 -8.89
N SER A 232 -11.62 -12.51 -10.10
CA SER A 232 -10.99 -12.03 -11.33
C SER A 232 -11.03 -10.51 -11.41
N GLY A 233 -9.88 -9.89 -11.67
CA GLY A 233 -9.72 -8.44 -11.67
C GLY A 233 -9.47 -7.81 -10.30
N TYR A 234 -9.22 -8.61 -9.25
CA TYR A 234 -8.87 -8.13 -7.91
C TYR A 234 -7.53 -8.71 -7.43
N ASP A 235 -6.80 -7.90 -6.67
CA ASP A 235 -5.64 -8.33 -5.90
C ASP A 235 -6.05 -8.52 -4.43
N VAL A 236 -5.70 -9.65 -3.82
CA VAL A 236 -5.85 -9.87 -2.38
C VAL A 236 -4.65 -9.26 -1.65
N LEU A 237 -4.89 -8.34 -0.71
CA LEU A 237 -3.81 -7.56 -0.08
C LEU A 237 -3.42 -8.09 1.31
N ALA A 238 -4.30 -7.92 2.29
CA ALA A 238 -4.02 -8.23 3.69
C ALA A 238 -5.32 -8.54 4.44
N PRO A 239 -5.25 -9.33 5.52
CA PRO A 239 -6.37 -9.46 6.43
C PRO A 239 -6.58 -8.13 7.17
N ILE A 240 -7.82 -7.66 7.21
CA ILE A 240 -8.26 -6.47 7.95
C ILE A 240 -9.13 -6.83 9.16
N GLY A 241 -9.41 -8.11 9.34
CA GLY A 241 -10.16 -8.61 10.49
C GLY A 241 -10.50 -10.08 10.35
N VAL A 242 -11.26 -10.59 11.32
CA VAL A 242 -11.66 -12.00 11.37
C VAL A 242 -13.01 -12.15 12.06
N ALA A 243 -13.79 -13.13 11.62
CA ALA A 243 -15.04 -13.54 12.25
C ALA A 243 -15.02 -15.05 12.49
N LEU A 244 -15.57 -15.49 13.63
CA LEU A 244 -15.65 -16.91 13.98
C LEU A 244 -17.11 -17.34 14.01
N THR A 245 -17.38 -18.58 13.60
CA THR A 245 -18.71 -19.17 13.74
C THR A 245 -18.82 -20.09 14.96
N ASP A 246 -20.04 -20.27 15.45
CA ASP A 246 -20.40 -21.23 16.49
C ASP A 246 -20.72 -22.62 15.91
N GLY A 247 -21.16 -23.53 16.79
CA GLY A 247 -21.59 -24.88 16.40
C GLY A 247 -22.79 -24.91 15.45
N SER A 248 -23.57 -23.82 15.39
CA SER A 248 -24.72 -23.64 14.51
C SER A 248 -24.36 -22.91 13.20
N SER A 249 -23.08 -22.68 12.94
CA SER A 249 -22.57 -21.92 11.78
C SER A 249 -22.99 -20.45 11.75
N ASN A 250 -23.41 -19.89 12.88
CA ASN A 250 -23.69 -18.46 13.00
C ASN A 250 -22.44 -17.73 13.45
N ILE A 251 -22.26 -16.49 13.00
CA ILE A 251 -21.17 -15.63 13.46
C ILE A 251 -21.36 -15.41 14.97
N ARG A 252 -20.31 -15.65 15.75
CA ARG A 252 -20.28 -15.31 17.17
C ARG A 252 -20.30 -13.80 17.31
N GLU A 253 -21.13 -13.28 18.19
CA GLU A 253 -21.24 -11.84 18.38
C GLU A 253 -20.01 -11.27 19.10
N PHE A 254 -19.42 -10.21 18.53
CA PHE A 254 -18.22 -9.56 19.04
C PHE A 254 -18.24 -8.06 18.75
N THR A 255 -17.46 -7.32 19.51
CA THR A 255 -17.06 -5.95 19.20
C THR A 255 -15.58 -5.94 18.84
N MET A 256 -15.21 -5.22 17.78
CA MET A 256 -13.82 -4.96 17.43
C MET A 256 -13.49 -3.52 17.81
N ASN A 257 -12.53 -3.34 18.72
CA ASN A 257 -12.02 -2.05 19.14
C ASN A 257 -10.88 -1.58 18.22
N ALA A 258 -10.39 -0.35 18.44
CA ALA A 258 -9.13 0.10 17.87
C ALA A 258 -7.98 -0.86 18.24
N GLN A 259 -6.88 -0.82 17.49
CA GLN A 259 -5.69 -1.67 17.73
C GLN A 259 -5.94 -3.19 17.65
N ASP A 260 -6.93 -3.63 16.88
CA ASP A 260 -7.18 -5.03 16.55
C ASP A 260 -7.60 -5.95 17.72
N GLU A 261 -8.18 -5.36 18.78
CA GLU A 261 -8.77 -6.10 19.89
C GLU A 261 -10.21 -6.52 19.57
N TYR A 262 -10.49 -7.81 19.77
CA TYR A 262 -11.81 -8.41 19.68
C TYR A 262 -12.31 -8.75 21.07
N ILE A 263 -13.53 -8.34 21.40
CA ILE A 263 -14.22 -8.68 22.65
C ILE A 263 -15.50 -9.44 22.30
N TRP A 264 -15.69 -10.63 22.87
CA TRP A 264 -16.94 -11.37 22.73
C TRP A 264 -18.06 -10.67 23.50
N THR A 265 -19.23 -10.52 22.89
CA THR A 265 -20.39 -9.93 23.59
C THR A 265 -20.80 -10.79 24.79
N THR A 266 -20.72 -12.11 24.64
CA THR A 266 -20.86 -13.07 25.73
C THR A 266 -19.56 -13.87 25.85
N PRO A 267 -18.86 -13.83 27.00
CA PRO A 267 -17.65 -14.62 27.22
C PRO A 267 -17.88 -16.11 26.93
N VAL A 268 -16.92 -16.74 26.26
CA VAL A 268 -17.01 -18.15 25.88
C VAL A 268 -16.37 -19.01 26.96
N LEU A 269 -17.14 -19.95 27.54
CA LEU A 269 -16.59 -20.99 28.41
C LEU A 269 -15.92 -22.07 27.53
N ASP A 270 -14.63 -21.90 27.25
CA ASP A 270 -13.86 -22.82 26.41
C ASP A 270 -13.51 -24.12 27.15
N LEU A 271 -13.24 -24.03 28.46
CA LEU A 271 -13.00 -25.19 29.32
C LEU A 271 -13.92 -25.10 30.52
N GLY A 272 -14.84 -26.04 30.66
CA GLY A 272 -15.75 -26.13 31.80
C GLY A 272 -15.37 -27.27 32.73
N ASN A 273 -14.76 -26.96 33.88
CA ASN A 273 -14.42 -27.93 34.92
C ASN A 273 -13.56 -29.11 34.41
N VAL A 274 -12.64 -28.86 33.48
CA VAL A 274 -11.79 -29.90 32.89
C VAL A 274 -10.71 -30.34 33.88
N ALA A 275 -10.39 -31.63 33.91
CA ALA A 275 -9.33 -32.12 34.79
C ALA A 275 -7.97 -31.51 34.40
N THR A 276 -7.21 -31.09 35.39
CA THR A 276 -5.83 -30.64 35.24
C THR A 276 -4.96 -31.21 36.35
N GLY A 277 -3.64 -31.22 36.16
CA GLY A 277 -2.70 -31.82 37.11
C GLY A 277 -1.27 -31.50 36.74
N THR A 278 -0.34 -32.31 37.23
CA THR A 278 1.11 -32.09 37.10
C THR A 278 1.66 -32.33 35.70
N THR A 279 0.86 -32.89 34.80
CA THR A 279 1.20 -33.06 33.38
C THR A 279 0.69 -31.88 32.58
N SER A 280 1.58 -31.23 31.81
CA SER A 280 1.15 -30.16 30.93
C SER A 280 0.33 -30.67 29.74
N THR A 281 -0.84 -30.08 29.55
CA THR A 281 -1.81 -30.46 28.53
C THR A 281 -2.12 -29.29 27.61
N LEU A 282 -2.41 -29.60 26.33
CA LEU A 282 -2.91 -28.62 25.37
C LEU A 282 -4.44 -28.58 25.44
N ALA A 283 -5.00 -27.39 25.34
CA ALA A 283 -6.43 -27.19 25.26
C ALA A 283 -6.77 -26.21 24.15
N ALA A 284 -7.74 -26.56 23.31
CA ALA A 284 -8.25 -25.69 22.26
C ALA A 284 -9.20 -24.63 22.87
N ILE A 285 -9.12 -23.41 22.37
CA ILE A 285 -9.93 -22.27 22.79
C ILE A 285 -10.54 -21.55 21.58
N THR A 286 -11.55 -20.72 21.80
CA THR A 286 -12.30 -20.02 20.74
C THR A 286 -11.52 -18.80 20.23
N VAL A 287 -10.58 -19.06 19.33
CA VAL A 287 -9.76 -18.04 18.63
C VAL A 287 -9.60 -18.38 17.13
N PRO A 288 -9.09 -17.47 16.29
CA PRO A 288 -8.81 -17.75 14.88
C PRO A 288 -7.91 -18.97 14.64
N ASN A 289 -8.22 -19.79 13.62
CA ASN A 289 -7.39 -20.93 13.23
C ASN A 289 -6.26 -20.49 12.30
N GLY A 290 -5.13 -21.19 12.35
CA GLY A 290 -4.04 -21.00 11.38
C GLY A 290 -3.13 -19.81 11.67
N VAL A 291 -3.44 -19.00 12.68
CA VAL A 291 -2.63 -17.83 13.11
C VAL A 291 -2.43 -17.85 14.62
N LYS A 292 -1.32 -17.29 15.11
CA LYS A 292 -1.16 -17.01 16.54
C LYS A 292 -1.91 -15.73 16.89
N VAL A 293 -2.68 -15.76 17.96
CA VAL A 293 -3.31 -14.57 18.55
C VAL A 293 -3.00 -14.50 20.04
N LYS A 294 -3.18 -13.33 20.64
CA LYS A 294 -3.13 -13.19 22.09
C LYS A 294 -4.56 -13.28 22.62
N ALA A 295 -4.90 -14.30 23.39
CA ALA A 295 -6.25 -14.49 23.92
C ALA A 295 -6.38 -13.81 25.29
N ASN A 296 -7.52 -13.16 25.53
CA ASN A 296 -7.85 -12.49 26.79
C ASN A 296 -8.66 -13.45 27.66
N LEU A 297 -8.01 -13.99 28.69
CA LEU A 297 -8.53 -15.16 29.39
C LEU A 297 -8.73 -14.90 30.88
N ARG A 298 -9.80 -15.50 31.40
CA ARG A 298 -10.07 -15.63 32.84
C ARG A 298 -10.07 -17.10 33.21
N PHE A 299 -9.47 -17.41 34.33
CA PHE A 299 -9.26 -18.78 34.79
C PHE A 299 -9.85 -18.98 36.17
N MET A 300 -10.30 -20.19 36.42
CA MET A 300 -10.67 -20.65 37.75
C MET A 300 -10.10 -22.05 37.96
N TYR A 301 -9.37 -22.26 39.04
CA TYR A 301 -8.79 -23.54 39.41
C TYR A 301 -9.28 -23.94 40.80
N ASN A 302 -9.69 -25.21 40.95
CA ASN A 302 -9.97 -25.80 42.26
C ASN A 302 -9.17 -27.09 42.45
N SER A 303 -8.72 -27.31 43.67
CA SER A 303 -7.99 -28.51 44.07
C SER A 303 -8.19 -28.78 45.56
N SER A 304 -8.07 -30.04 45.98
CA SER A 304 -7.97 -30.40 47.40
C SER A 304 -6.62 -30.02 48.01
N ALA A 305 -5.59 -29.76 47.19
CA ALA A 305 -4.27 -29.32 47.63
C ALA A 305 -4.24 -27.79 47.81
N THR A 306 -4.14 -27.32 49.05
CA THR A 306 -4.34 -25.90 49.38
C THR A 306 -3.17 -24.97 49.02
N THR A 307 -2.06 -25.55 48.58
CA THR A 307 -0.85 -24.82 48.17
C THR A 307 -0.56 -25.01 46.67
N ALA A 308 -1.42 -25.73 45.94
CA ALA A 308 -1.24 -25.95 44.51
C ALA A 308 -1.77 -24.77 43.70
N SER A 309 -1.03 -24.37 42.68
CA SER A 309 -1.42 -23.31 41.75
C SER A 309 -1.57 -23.88 40.33
N CYS A 310 -2.22 -23.14 39.44
CA CYS A 310 -2.34 -23.50 38.03
C CYS A 310 -1.66 -22.45 37.14
N LEU A 311 -1.04 -22.91 36.07
CA LEU A 311 -0.35 -22.09 35.08
C LEU A 311 -0.98 -22.35 33.71
N VAL A 312 -1.49 -21.29 33.09
CA VAL A 312 -1.98 -21.26 31.71
C VAL A 312 -1.02 -20.42 30.87
N TYR A 313 -0.52 -20.93 29.75
CA TYR A 313 0.63 -20.30 29.07
C TYR A 313 0.75 -20.64 27.58
N ASP A 314 1.61 -19.88 26.88
CA ASP A 314 1.90 -20.06 25.45
C ASP A 314 2.52 -21.45 25.18
N PRO A 315 1.90 -22.29 24.33
CA PRO A 315 2.46 -23.57 23.93
C PRO A 315 3.89 -23.54 23.40
N ALA A 316 4.35 -22.41 22.85
CA ALA A 316 5.70 -22.21 22.34
C ALA A 316 6.78 -22.26 23.43
N LYS A 317 6.42 -22.09 24.71
CA LYS A 317 7.36 -22.24 25.84
C LYS A 317 7.71 -23.70 26.15
N GLY A 318 7.13 -24.67 25.44
CA GLY A 318 7.35 -26.10 25.68
C GLY A 318 6.52 -26.61 26.85
N VAL A 319 7.03 -27.63 27.56
CA VAL A 319 6.38 -28.21 28.73
C VAL A 319 6.94 -27.54 29.99
N LEU A 320 6.06 -26.96 30.80
CA LEU A 320 6.37 -26.33 32.08
C LEU A 320 5.73 -27.09 33.24
N VAL A 321 6.19 -26.77 34.46
CA VAL A 321 5.64 -27.28 35.72
C VAL A 321 5.16 -26.10 36.57
N ALA A 322 3.93 -26.16 37.06
CA ALA A 322 3.37 -25.11 37.91
C ALA A 322 3.92 -25.16 39.34
N GLY A 323 3.99 -24.00 39.99
CA GLY A 323 4.31 -23.86 41.43
C GLY A 323 5.32 -22.76 41.71
N GLY A 324 5.30 -22.23 42.95
CA GLY A 324 6.13 -21.08 43.36
C GLY A 324 7.64 -21.29 43.31
N GLY A 325 8.11 -22.54 43.42
CA GLY A 325 9.51 -22.92 43.22
C GLY A 325 9.86 -23.39 41.80
N ASN A 326 8.87 -23.42 40.89
CA ASN A 326 9.00 -23.93 39.53
C ASN A 326 8.83 -22.77 38.52
N SER A 327 8.01 -22.96 37.48
CA SER A 327 7.74 -21.95 36.44
C SER A 327 6.71 -20.89 36.86
N GLY A 328 6.34 -20.83 38.15
CA GLY A 328 5.31 -19.93 38.66
C GLY A 328 3.89 -20.39 38.34
N ALA A 329 2.96 -19.45 38.41
CA ALA A 329 1.53 -19.63 38.12
C ALA A 329 0.86 -18.28 37.84
N ASN A 330 -0.22 -18.30 37.05
CA ASN A 330 -1.11 -17.14 36.83
C ASN A 330 -2.55 -17.40 37.33
N VAL A 331 -2.74 -18.51 38.04
CA VAL A 331 -3.93 -18.78 38.85
C VAL A 331 -3.45 -19.07 40.27
N GLY A 332 -4.05 -18.39 41.25
CA GLY A 332 -3.67 -18.51 42.66
C GLY A 332 -3.84 -19.91 43.26
N THR A 333 -3.52 -20.04 44.55
CA THR A 333 -3.66 -21.29 45.31
C THR A 333 -4.96 -21.32 46.12
N PRO A 334 -5.73 -22.42 46.09
CA PRO A 334 -6.98 -22.52 46.83
C PRO A 334 -6.69 -22.59 48.33
N GLN A 335 -7.12 -21.61 49.13
CA GLN A 335 -6.76 -21.56 50.56
C GLN A 335 -7.43 -22.65 51.42
N VAL A 336 -8.49 -23.28 50.90
CA VAL A 336 -9.24 -24.36 51.55
C VAL A 336 -9.41 -25.48 50.53
N ALA A 337 -9.39 -26.74 50.98
CA ALA A 337 -9.53 -27.89 50.10
C ALA A 337 -10.84 -27.83 49.30
N GLY A 338 -10.74 -27.92 47.97
CA GLY A 338 -11.88 -27.77 47.06
C GLY A 338 -12.29 -26.30 46.80
N GLY A 339 -11.62 -25.33 47.43
CA GLY A 339 -11.82 -23.92 47.18
C GLY A 339 -11.41 -23.52 45.76
N TYR A 340 -11.94 -22.39 45.30
CA TYR A 340 -11.62 -21.83 43.99
C TYR A 340 -10.54 -20.76 44.10
N SER A 341 -9.65 -20.74 43.13
CA SER A 341 -8.71 -19.65 42.88
C SER A 341 -8.94 -19.10 41.49
N ILE A 342 -8.92 -17.78 41.40
CA ILE A 342 -9.16 -17.07 40.14
C ILE A 342 -7.86 -16.45 39.64
N GLY A 343 -7.78 -16.26 38.33
CA GLY A 343 -6.69 -15.56 37.67
C GLY A 343 -7.18 -15.00 36.34
N SER A 344 -6.40 -14.11 35.76
CA SER A 344 -6.63 -13.58 34.42
C SER A 344 -5.30 -13.22 33.80
N ASP A 345 -5.15 -13.49 32.51
CA ASP A 345 -3.92 -13.19 31.78
C ASP A 345 -4.20 -13.17 30.27
N GLU A 346 -3.30 -12.52 29.54
CA GLU A 346 -3.30 -12.52 28.08
C GLU A 346 -2.29 -13.54 27.56
N VAL A 347 -2.77 -14.62 26.95
CA VAL A 347 -1.94 -15.77 26.60
C VAL A 347 -1.86 -15.94 25.09
N TRP A 348 -0.65 -16.01 24.55
CA TRP A 348 -0.43 -16.34 23.14
C TRP A 348 -0.84 -17.78 22.83
N THR A 349 -1.59 -17.96 21.75
CA THR A 349 -1.99 -19.29 21.25
C THR A 349 -0.99 -19.82 20.23
N ASN A 350 -1.00 -21.13 19.99
CA ASN A 350 -0.43 -21.66 18.75
C ASN A 350 -1.39 -21.48 17.56
N THR A 351 -0.95 -21.87 16.36
CA THR A 351 -1.76 -21.79 15.12
C THR A 351 -2.91 -22.81 15.07
N ALA A 352 -2.99 -23.75 16.01
CA ALA A 352 -4.07 -24.72 16.12
C ALA A 352 -5.14 -24.32 17.15
N LYS A 353 -5.18 -23.03 17.53
CA LYS A 353 -6.09 -22.46 18.54
C LYS A 353 -5.87 -22.99 19.96
N GLN A 354 -4.66 -23.41 20.30
CA GLN A 354 -4.40 -24.03 21.60
C GLN A 354 -3.60 -23.13 22.53
N ILE A 355 -3.87 -23.29 23.82
CA ILE A 355 -3.02 -22.88 24.94
C ILE A 355 -2.53 -24.11 25.70
N ARG A 356 -1.54 -23.95 26.58
CA ARG A 356 -1.15 -25.00 27.53
C ARG A 356 -1.63 -24.68 28.93
N HIS A 357 -1.96 -25.71 29.68
CA HIS A 357 -2.20 -25.60 31.12
C HIS A 357 -1.48 -26.72 31.88
N VAL A 358 -1.13 -26.44 33.13
CA VAL A 358 -0.52 -27.39 34.08
C VAL A 358 -0.77 -26.88 35.50
N ALA A 359 -0.91 -27.79 36.46
CA ALA A 359 -1.15 -27.46 37.86
C ALA A 359 -0.16 -28.17 38.79
N GLY A 360 0.09 -27.58 39.97
CA GLY A 360 0.98 -28.17 40.98
C GLY A 360 0.40 -29.43 41.63
N ALA A 361 -0.90 -29.67 41.49
CA ALA A 361 -1.60 -30.87 41.94
C ALA A 361 -2.86 -31.11 41.09
N SER A 362 -3.45 -32.30 41.20
CA SER A 362 -4.72 -32.63 40.54
C SER A 362 -5.84 -31.69 40.97
N GLY A 363 -6.67 -31.28 40.01
CA GLY A 363 -7.79 -30.38 40.23
C GLY A 363 -8.63 -30.20 38.97
N ASN A 364 -9.53 -29.22 38.98
CA ASN A 364 -10.28 -28.83 37.79
C ASN A 364 -9.94 -27.39 37.39
N LEU A 365 -9.88 -27.15 36.09
CA LEU A 365 -9.70 -25.84 35.48
C LEU A 365 -10.98 -25.47 34.73
N SER A 366 -11.44 -24.25 34.94
CA SER A 366 -12.41 -23.59 34.09
C SER A 366 -11.77 -22.35 33.46
N LEU A 367 -12.06 -22.11 32.19
CA LEU A 367 -11.45 -21.03 31.41
C LEU A 367 -12.53 -20.34 30.58
N TRP A 368 -12.65 -19.04 30.79
CA TRP A 368 -13.47 -18.14 30.00
C TRP A 368 -12.57 -17.31 29.10
N ASN A 369 -13.03 -17.15 27.87
CA ASN A 369 -12.39 -16.35 26.84
C ASN A 369 -13.26 -15.12 26.61
N ASP A 370 -12.72 -13.96 26.94
CA ASP A 370 -13.38 -12.67 26.76
C ASP A 370 -13.10 -12.07 25.38
N GLY A 371 -12.14 -12.63 24.62
CA GLY A 371 -11.73 -12.08 23.36
C GLY A 371 -10.29 -12.44 22.97
N PHE A 372 -9.77 -11.75 21.96
CA PHE A 372 -8.39 -11.90 21.51
C PHE A 372 -7.91 -10.68 20.73
N ILE A 373 -6.59 -10.56 20.59
CA ILE A 373 -5.93 -9.56 19.74
C ILE A 373 -5.43 -10.25 18.47
N PHE A 374 -5.92 -9.82 17.31
CA PHE A 374 -5.53 -10.34 15.99
C PHE A 374 -4.80 -9.27 15.17
N PRO A 375 -3.46 -9.23 15.18
CA PRO A 375 -2.71 -8.11 14.62
C PRO A 375 -2.86 -8.01 13.10
N CYS A 376 -3.52 -6.95 12.64
CA CYS A 376 -3.72 -6.61 11.23
C CYS A 376 -2.80 -5.46 10.78
N LYS A 377 -1.87 -5.00 11.64
CA LYS A 377 -1.09 -3.76 11.47
C LYS A 377 -1.99 -2.52 11.39
N ARG A 378 -3.06 -2.48 12.19
CA ARG A 378 -3.95 -1.33 12.23
C ARG A 378 -3.27 -0.12 12.87
N ILE A 379 -3.45 1.04 12.25
CA ILE A 379 -3.03 2.35 12.76
C ILE A 379 -4.27 3.18 13.12
N GLY A 380 -4.16 3.94 14.21
CA GLY A 380 -5.30 4.60 14.85
C GLY A 380 -6.11 3.62 15.69
#